data_AF-A0A6P0Y1S8-F1
#
_entry.id   AF-A0A6P0Y1S8-F1
#
_cell.length_a   1.000
_cell.length_b   1.000
_cell.length_c   1.000
_cell.angle_alpha   90.00
_cell.angle_beta   90.00
_cell.angle_gamma   90.00
#
_symmetry.space_group_name_H-M   'P 1'
#
loop_
_entity.id
_entity.type
_entity.pdbx_description
1 polymer ?
#
loop_
_entity_poly.entity_id
_entity_poly.type
_entity_poly.pdbx_seq_one_letter_code
_entity_poly.pdbx_strand_id
1 'polypeptide(L)'
;MDIENVNNLLKSMERKKKPKMLVVDDEPDNLDLLYRTFRRSFQVFKASSGLEALEVLGEQGEVAVIISDQRMPEMKGTEFLSKTVPQFPDTVRIILTGFSDVEDLVDAINSGQVY
;
A
#
# COMPACT_ATOMS: atom_id res chain seq x y z
N MET A 1 -40.00 11.21 6.60
CA MET A 1 -38.51 11.15 6.62
C MET A 1 -38.04 12.38 7.38
N ASP A 2 -37.27 12.17 8.43
CA ASP A 2 -36.83 13.23 9.34
C ASP A 2 -35.71 14.08 8.72
N ILE A 3 -35.77 15.41 8.90
CA ILE A 3 -34.76 16.34 8.34
C ILE A 3 -33.38 16.06 8.96
N GLU A 4 -33.35 15.63 10.22
CA GLU A 4 -32.11 15.17 10.87
C GLU A 4 -31.48 13.95 10.20
N ASN A 5 -32.28 12.99 9.75
CA ASN A 5 -31.77 11.81 9.04
C ASN A 5 -31.14 12.17 7.70
N VAL A 6 -31.75 13.12 6.97
CA VAL A 6 -31.20 13.61 5.70
C VAL A 6 -29.88 14.36 5.94
N ASN A 7 -29.81 15.22 6.97
CA ASN A 7 -28.59 15.96 7.31
C ASN A 7 -27.45 15.04 7.77
N ASN A 8 -27.75 13.98 8.51
CA ASN A 8 -26.75 12.99 8.92
C ASN A 8 -26.25 12.15 7.74
N LEU A 9 -27.13 11.82 6.78
CA LEU A 9 -26.74 11.16 5.55
C LEU A 9 -25.83 12.05 4.69
N LEU A 10 -26.19 13.33 4.52
CA LEU A 10 -25.38 14.31 3.79
C LEU A 10 -23.99 14.49 4.43
N LYS A 11 -23.91 14.62 5.76
CA LYS A 11 -22.62 14.67 6.50
C LYS A 11 -21.78 13.40 6.32
N SER A 12 -22.42 12.23 6.24
CA SER A 12 -21.72 10.97 6.01
C SER A 12 -21.18 10.84 4.58
N MET A 13 -21.89 11.42 3.61
CA MET A 13 -21.49 11.48 2.20
C MET A 13 -20.40 12.55 1.95
N GLU A 14 -20.38 13.63 2.73
CA GLU A 14 -19.35 14.69 2.67
C GLU A 14 -18.03 14.32 3.35
N ARG A 15 -18.01 13.32 4.25
CA ARG A 15 -16.74 12.81 4.80
C ARG A 15 -15.97 12.14 3.67
N LYS A 16 -15.01 12.88 3.07
CA LYS A 16 -14.06 12.35 2.09
C LYS A 16 -13.53 11.00 2.60
N LYS A 17 -13.87 9.93 1.87
CA LYS A 17 -13.39 8.58 2.16
C LYS A 17 -11.86 8.63 2.12
N LYS A 18 -11.21 8.13 3.16
CA LYS A 18 -9.74 8.15 3.21
C LYS A 18 -9.21 7.32 2.03
N PRO A 19 -8.19 7.81 1.29
CA PRO A 19 -7.53 6.98 0.30
C PRO A 19 -6.98 5.70 0.96
N LYS A 20 -7.02 4.60 0.22
CA LYS A 20 -6.49 3.32 0.68
C LYS A 20 -4.97 3.29 0.55
N MET A 21 -4.30 2.68 1.50
CA MET A 21 -2.86 2.46 1.49
C MET A 21 -2.58 1.03 1.95
N LEU A 22 -1.63 0.37 1.29
CA LEU A 22 -1.10 -0.92 1.73
C LEU A 22 0.33 -0.72 2.23
N VAL A 23 0.63 -1.25 3.41
CA VAL A 23 1.98 -1.33 3.95
C VAL A 23 2.40 -2.79 4.05
N VAL A 24 3.59 -3.11 3.56
CA VAL A 24 4.11 -4.47 3.44
C VAL A 24 5.51 -4.54 4.02
N ASP A 25 5.71 -5.38 5.02
CA ASP A 25 6.98 -5.53 5.75
C ASP A 25 6.88 -6.83 6.56
N ASP A 26 7.92 -7.67 6.59
CA ASP A 26 7.91 -8.92 7.35
C ASP A 26 8.14 -8.73 8.85
N GLU A 27 8.56 -7.53 9.28
CA GLU A 27 8.71 -7.17 10.68
C GLU A 27 7.41 -6.53 11.24
N PRO A 28 6.75 -7.17 12.23
CA PRO A 28 5.50 -6.66 12.79
C PRO A 28 5.60 -5.25 13.38
N ASP A 29 6.75 -4.89 13.96
CA ASP A 29 6.98 -3.59 14.57
C ASP A 29 7.00 -2.46 13.53
N ASN A 30 7.59 -2.70 12.36
CA ASN A 30 7.60 -1.75 11.24
C ASN A 30 6.20 -1.55 10.66
N LEU A 31 5.45 -2.64 10.47
CA LEU A 31 4.04 -2.57 10.06
C LEU A 31 3.20 -1.73 11.02
N ASP A 32 3.40 -1.90 12.32
CA ASP A 32 2.66 -1.17 13.35
C ASP A 32 3.06 0.32 13.39
N LEU A 33 4.35 0.62 13.21
CA LEU A 33 4.86 1.98 13.07
C LEU A 33 4.24 2.69 11.86
N LEU A 34 4.29 2.07 10.68
CA LEU A 34 3.73 2.62 9.44
C LEU A 34 2.22 2.82 9.57
N TYR A 35 1.49 1.84 10.11
CA TYR A 35 0.06 1.95 10.37
C TYR A 35 -0.27 3.14 11.27
N ARG A 36 0.43 3.29 12.40
CA ARG A 36 0.21 4.41 13.34
C ARG A 36 0.50 5.76 12.70
N THR A 37 1.51 5.82 11.84
CA THR A 37 1.91 7.02 11.10
C THR A 37 0.82 7.47 10.12
N PHE A 38 0.22 6.54 9.36
CA PHE A 38 -0.66 6.89 8.24
C PHE A 38 -2.16 6.75 8.50
N ARG A 39 -2.62 6.02 9.53
CA ARG A 39 -4.05 5.73 9.79
C ARG A 39 -4.97 6.96 9.93
N ARG A 40 -4.42 8.13 10.25
CA ARG A 40 -5.21 9.37 10.35
C ARG A 40 -5.59 9.92 8.97
N SER A 41 -4.74 9.74 7.97
CA SER A 41 -4.92 10.27 6.61
C SER A 41 -5.38 9.21 5.61
N PHE A 42 -5.01 7.95 5.83
CA PHE A 42 -5.32 6.82 4.95
C PHE A 42 -6.18 5.76 5.63
N GLN A 43 -6.88 4.96 4.84
CA GLN A 43 -7.35 3.64 5.25
C GLN A 43 -6.21 2.65 5.00
N VAL A 44 -5.49 2.28 6.06
CA VAL A 44 -4.27 1.47 5.96
C VAL A 44 -4.59 -0.01 6.10
N PHE A 45 -4.15 -0.80 5.14
CA PHE A 45 -4.08 -2.26 5.18
C PHE A 45 -2.64 -2.68 5.45
N LYS A 46 -2.45 -3.81 6.12
CA LYS A 46 -1.15 -4.38 6.46
C LYS A 46 -1.00 -5.75 5.80
N ALA A 47 0.20 -6.09 5.39
CA ALA A 47 0.58 -7.44 4.97
C ALA A 47 2.00 -7.74 5.45
N SER A 48 2.24 -8.96 5.91
CA SER A 48 3.55 -9.43 6.42
C SER A 48 4.44 -10.06 5.36
N SER A 49 3.98 -10.12 4.11
CA SER A 49 4.73 -10.67 2.99
C SER A 49 4.19 -10.16 1.65
N GLY A 50 4.98 -10.30 0.59
CA GLY A 50 4.53 -10.00 -0.78
C GLY A 50 3.34 -10.85 -1.23
N LEU A 51 3.23 -12.10 -0.77
CA LEU A 51 2.09 -12.98 -1.07
C LEU A 51 0.80 -12.50 -0.40
N GLU A 52 0.84 -12.25 0.92
CA GLU A 52 -0.30 -11.70 1.66
C GLU A 52 -0.72 -10.33 1.09
N ALA A 53 0.25 -9.52 0.65
CA ALA A 53 -0.03 -8.23 0.02
C ALA A 53 -0.84 -8.38 -1.28
N LEU A 54 -0.54 -9.38 -2.11
CA LEU A 54 -1.32 -9.66 -3.33
C LEU A 54 -2.73 -10.15 -3.02
N GLU A 55 -2.90 -10.96 -1.97
CA GLU A 55 -4.22 -11.40 -1.49
C GLU A 55 -5.06 -10.19 -1.03
N VAL A 56 -4.46 -9.30 -0.22
CA VAL A 56 -5.10 -8.07 0.24
C VAL A 56 -5.50 -7.18 -0.95
N LEU A 57 -4.66 -7.04 -1.97
CA LEU A 57 -5.02 -6.28 -3.19
C LEU A 57 -6.14 -6.96 -3.98
N GLY A 58 -6.18 -8.29 -4.02
CA GLY A 58 -7.27 -9.05 -4.64
C GLY A 58 -8.62 -8.83 -3.94
N GLU A 59 -8.62 -8.74 -2.61
CA GLU A 59 -9.84 -8.52 -1.82
C GLU A 59 -10.27 -7.05 -1.78
N GLN A 60 -9.32 -6.14 -1.61
CA GLN A 60 -9.59 -4.72 -1.38
C GLN A 60 -9.65 -3.91 -2.67
N GLY A 61 -9.11 -4.45 -3.77
CA GLY A 61 -8.93 -3.75 -5.04
C GLY A 61 -7.85 -2.66 -4.95
N GLU A 62 -7.89 -1.74 -5.91
CA GLU A 62 -6.88 -0.71 -6.06
C GLU A 62 -6.71 0.18 -4.82
N VAL A 63 -5.44 0.50 -4.53
CA VAL A 63 -5.03 1.40 -3.44
C VAL A 63 -4.34 2.63 -4.02
N ALA A 64 -4.34 3.75 -3.30
CA ALA A 64 -3.66 4.94 -3.78
C ALA A 64 -2.13 4.81 -3.69
N VAL A 65 -1.64 4.11 -2.66
CA VAL A 65 -0.21 3.96 -2.38
C VAL A 65 0.08 2.57 -1.81
N ILE A 66 1.17 1.96 -2.26
CA ILE A 66 1.81 0.80 -1.64
C ILE A 66 3.17 1.23 -1.10
N ILE A 67 3.46 0.89 0.16
CA ILE A 67 4.79 1.01 0.77
C ILE A 67 5.25 -0.41 1.10
N SER A 68 6.38 -0.84 0.54
CA SER A 68 6.92 -2.18 0.77
C SER A 68 8.36 -2.09 1.25
N ASP A 69 8.74 -2.92 2.22
CA ASP A 69 10.15 -3.23 2.44
C ASP A 69 10.73 -3.98 1.23
N GLN A 70 12.04 -3.83 1.01
CA GLN A 70 12.74 -4.48 -0.09
C GLN A 70 13.12 -5.93 0.21
N ARG A 71 13.47 -6.23 1.46
CA ARG A 71 14.04 -7.51 1.89
C ARG A 71 13.05 -8.30 2.72
N MET A 72 12.06 -8.88 2.05
CA MET A 72 11.16 -9.83 2.68
C MET A 72 11.54 -11.28 2.32
N PRO A 73 11.25 -12.26 3.20
CA PRO A 73 11.34 -13.67 2.89
C PRO A 73 10.51 -14.03 1.65
N GLU A 74 10.99 -15.01 0.88
CA GLU A 74 10.33 -15.60 -0.29
C GLU A 74 10.19 -14.68 -1.52
N MET A 75 9.81 -13.41 -1.34
CA MET A 75 9.59 -12.45 -2.42
C MET A 75 10.13 -11.07 -2.04
N LYS A 76 11.04 -10.51 -2.85
CA LYS A 76 11.56 -9.15 -2.67
C LYS A 76 10.46 -8.11 -2.91
N GLY A 77 10.57 -6.95 -2.28
CA GLY A 77 9.65 -5.81 -2.48
C GLY A 77 9.52 -5.41 -3.94
N THR A 78 10.64 -5.28 -4.66
CA THR A 78 10.63 -4.97 -6.11
C THR A 78 9.89 -6.02 -6.95
N GLU A 79 10.03 -7.31 -6.61
CA GLU A 79 9.30 -8.39 -7.31
C GLU A 79 7.80 -8.33 -7.02
N PHE A 80 7.41 -8.06 -5.78
CA PHE A 80 6.01 -7.84 -5.42
C PHE A 80 5.41 -6.65 -6.19
N LEU A 81 6.07 -5.49 -6.13
CA LEU A 81 5.55 -4.28 -6.76
C LEU A 81 5.42 -4.41 -8.27
N SER A 82 6.33 -5.12 -8.94
CA SER A 82 6.24 -5.32 -10.38
C SER A 82 5.01 -6.14 -10.81
N LYS A 83 4.59 -7.12 -9.99
CA LYS A 83 3.36 -7.89 -10.21
C LYS A 83 2.10 -7.03 -10.08
N THR A 84 2.15 -5.90 -9.38
CA THR A 84 1.00 -4.99 -9.22
C THR A 84 0.79 -4.06 -10.41
N VAL A 85 1.83 -3.75 -11.19
CA VAL A 85 1.79 -2.76 -12.29
C VAL A 85 0.69 -3.06 -13.32
N PRO A 86 0.51 -4.30 -13.83
CA PRO A 86 -0.50 -4.57 -14.85
C PRO A 86 -1.93 -4.42 -14.35
N GLN A 87 -2.17 -4.61 -13.05
CA GLN A 87 -3.50 -4.62 -12.46
C GLN A 87 -3.87 -3.26 -11.85
N PHE A 88 -2.88 -2.52 -11.36
CA PHE A 88 -3.07 -1.28 -10.61
C PHE A 88 -2.09 -0.18 -11.11
N PRO A 89 -2.27 0.29 -12.36
CA PRO A 89 -1.33 1.21 -12.99
C PRO A 89 -1.25 2.58 -12.29
N ASP A 90 -2.34 3.04 -11.69
CA ASP A 90 -2.44 4.36 -11.04
C ASP A 90 -1.97 4.33 -9.56
N THR A 91 -1.64 3.15 -9.04
CA THR A 91 -1.11 2.99 -7.69
C THR A 91 0.32 3.52 -7.60
N VAL A 92 0.54 4.46 -6.67
CA VAL A 92 1.89 4.93 -6.32
C VAL A 92 2.62 3.83 -5.54
N ARG A 93 3.86 3.54 -5.93
CA ARG A 93 4.65 2.43 -5.40
C ARG A 93 5.92 2.97 -4.75
N ILE A 94 6.11 2.70 -3.46
CA ILE A 94 7.26 3.16 -2.67
C ILE A 94 7.97 1.93 -2.11
N ILE A 95 9.28 1.84 -2.37
CA ILE A 95 10.16 0.87 -1.72
C ILE A 95 10.87 1.56 -0.54
N LEU A 96 10.89 0.89 0.61
CA LEU A 96 11.79 1.18 1.72
C LEU A 96 13.04 0.30 1.58
N THR A 97 14.23 0.89 1.54
CA THR A 97 15.49 0.13 1.48
C THR A 97 16.47 0.56 2.57
N GLY A 98 17.35 -0.37 2.95
CA GLY A 98 18.61 -0.01 3.58
C GLY A 98 19.56 0.65 2.57
N PHE A 99 20.60 1.32 3.07
CA PHE A 99 21.62 2.00 2.26
C PHE A 99 22.39 1.03 1.33
N SER A 100 22.40 -0.26 1.66
CA SER A 100 23.09 -1.32 0.91
C SER A 100 22.31 -1.87 -0.30
N ASP A 101 21.04 -1.51 -0.48
CA ASP A 101 20.18 -2.12 -1.53
C ASP A 101 19.95 -1.20 -2.73
N VAL A 102 20.67 -0.07 -2.80
CA VAL A 102 20.49 0.93 -3.86
C VAL A 102 20.92 0.41 -5.23
N GLU A 103 21.93 -0.47 -5.30
CA GLU A 103 22.36 -1.09 -6.55
C GLU A 103 21.27 -2.02 -7.14
N ASP A 104 20.63 -2.83 -6.28
CA ASP A 104 19.48 -3.68 -6.65
C ASP A 104 18.26 -2.85 -7.12
N LEU A 105 18.10 -1.62 -6.61
CA LEU A 105 17.00 -0.73 -6.97
C LEU A 105 17.15 -0.19 -8.41
N VAL A 106 18.38 0.09 -8.84
CA VAL A 106 18.67 0.60 -10.19
C VAL A 106 18.30 -0.43 -11.26
N ASP A 107 18.57 -1.71 -11.01
CA ASP A 107 18.21 -2.79 -11.94
C ASP A 107 16.69 -2.99 -12.04
N ALA A 108 15.97 -2.84 -10.94
CA ALA A 108 14.50 -2.91 -10.94
C ALA A 108 13.87 -1.78 -11.76
N ILE A 109 14.40 -0.56 -11.67
CA ILE A 109 13.98 0.58 -12.51
C ILE A 109 14.32 0.33 -13.98
N ASN A 110 15.54 -0.12 -14.28
CA ASN A 110 16.02 -0.35 -15.65
C ASN A 110 15.31 -1.52 -16.36
N SER A 111 14.76 -2.47 -15.61
CA SER A 111 13.96 -3.58 -16.16
C SER A 111 12.55 -3.18 -16.61
N GLY A 112 12.17 -1.90 -16.49
CA GLY A 112 10.86 -1.39 -16.91
C GLY A 112 9.72 -1.74 -15.96
N GLN A 113 10.04 -2.15 -14.72
CA GLN A 113 9.08 -2.61 -13.72
C GLN A 113 8.61 -1.52 -12.75
N VAL A 114 9.15 -0.31 -12.85
CA VAL A 114 8.79 0.82 -11.98
C VAL A 114 8.73 2.11 -12.81
N TYR A 115 7.52 2.68 -12.93
CA TYR A 115 7.25 4.08 -13.26
C TYR A 115 6.67 4.77 -12.04
#